data_AF-A0A7S0P828-F1
#
_entry.id   AF-A0A7S0P828-F1
#
_cell.length_a   1.000
_cell.length_b   1.000
_cell.length_c   1.000
_cell.angle_alpha   90.00
_cell.angle_beta   90.00
_cell.angle_gamma   90.00
#
_symmetry.space_group_name_H-M   'P 1'
#
loop_
_entity.id
_entity.type
_entity.pdbx_description
1 polymer ?
#
loop_
_entity_poly.entity_id
_entity_poly.type
_entity_poly.pdbx_seq_one_letter_code
_entity_poly.pdbx_strand_id
1 'polypeptide(L)'
;LNHISIDFSDCNGHGGDLNPPLEAPPLPWTKPHYDIHMYYVSPEYRTCMSLDSPVNDEAAQTKPNGLAFFNPARMTGGSLSNMPADYKLARNLNSPYSGGHAWDPADELKVDAQGWDFPAILMSPYDGKIVTFEPMIPIENLTGNTDQKFTVPLTYVGQTMKELPNKFVLEYSAADGYSTITLTGDSKRCMKSGKGKKGKTGKKAAKLR
;
A
#
# COMPACT_ATOMS: atom_id res chain seq x y z
N LEU A 1 -3.52 -3.81 -9.79
CA LEU A 1 -3.81 -4.84 -8.77
C LEU A 1 -3.82 -6.21 -9.42
N ASN A 2 -3.02 -7.14 -8.89
CA ASN A 2 -2.98 -8.54 -9.32
C ASN A 2 -3.67 -9.44 -8.29
N HIS A 3 -3.38 -9.28 -7.00
CA HIS A 3 -4.04 -10.01 -5.92
C HIS A 3 -4.02 -9.21 -4.61
N ILE A 4 -4.77 -9.69 -3.62
CA ILE A 4 -4.88 -9.13 -2.27
C ILE A 4 -4.55 -10.26 -1.27
N SER A 5 -3.77 -9.97 -0.22
CA SER A 5 -3.72 -10.78 1.01
C SER A 5 -4.14 -9.93 2.21
N ILE A 6 -4.55 -10.62 3.28
CA ILE A 6 -4.85 -10.01 4.57
C ILE A 6 -4.07 -10.83 5.59
N ASP A 7 -3.22 -10.14 6.34
CA ASP A 7 -2.37 -10.72 7.35
C ASP A 7 -2.72 -10.08 8.71
N PHE A 8 -2.61 -10.84 9.80
CA PHE A 8 -2.89 -10.33 11.14
C PHE A 8 -1.59 -10.25 11.93
N SER A 9 -1.25 -9.04 12.35
CA SER A 9 -0.11 -8.75 13.20
C SER A 9 -0.59 -8.75 14.66
N ASP A 10 -0.08 -9.70 15.45
CA ASP A 10 -0.59 -10.04 16.78
C ASP A 10 -0.21 -9.01 17.87
N CYS A 11 -0.29 -9.39 19.15
CA CYS A 11 0.00 -8.51 20.28
C CYS A 11 1.43 -7.96 20.33
N ASN A 12 2.36 -8.50 19.54
CA ASN A 12 3.69 -7.91 19.38
C ASN A 12 3.75 -6.92 18.22
N GLY A 13 2.69 -6.78 17.43
CA GLY A 13 2.67 -6.05 16.17
C GLY A 13 3.85 -6.48 15.29
N HIS A 14 4.49 -5.49 14.68
CA HIS A 14 5.79 -5.71 14.05
C HIS A 14 6.99 -5.45 15.01
N GLY A 15 6.79 -5.57 16.33
CA GLY A 15 7.74 -5.18 17.38
C GLY A 15 9.06 -5.96 17.45
N GLY A 16 9.25 -6.97 16.59
CA GLY A 16 10.54 -7.64 16.35
C GLY A 16 11.17 -7.36 14.99
N ASP A 17 10.38 -6.85 14.04
CA ASP A 17 10.78 -6.69 12.64
C ASP A 17 11.10 -5.22 12.32
N LEU A 18 10.31 -4.27 12.85
CA LEU A 18 10.58 -2.84 12.71
C LEU A 18 11.54 -2.39 13.82
N ASN A 19 12.83 -2.36 13.48
CA ASN A 19 13.82 -1.60 14.24
C ASN A 19 13.89 -0.18 13.65
N PRO A 20 13.06 0.78 14.10
CA PRO A 20 13.19 2.16 13.65
C PRO A 20 14.53 2.76 14.09
N PRO A 21 14.96 3.87 13.47
CA PRO A 21 16.01 4.70 14.03
C PRO A 21 15.70 5.02 15.50
N LEU A 22 16.71 4.99 16.37
CA LEU A 22 16.61 5.29 17.81
C LEU A 22 15.93 6.63 18.14
N GLU A 23 15.85 7.54 17.17
CA GLU A 23 15.27 8.88 17.29
C GLU A 23 13.81 8.96 16.81
N ALA A 24 13.24 7.88 16.27
CA ALA A 24 11.84 7.84 15.90
C ALA A 24 10.96 7.70 17.16
N PRO A 25 9.82 8.42 17.26
CA PRO A 25 8.82 8.17 18.29
C PRO A 25 8.42 6.69 18.33
N PRO A 26 7.87 6.18 19.46
CA PRO A 26 7.28 4.85 19.52
C PRO A 26 6.35 4.65 18.33
N LEU A 27 6.74 3.74 17.45
CA LEU A 27 6.07 3.53 16.19
C LEU A 27 4.66 2.97 16.48
N PRO A 28 3.56 3.61 16.00
CA PRO A 28 2.20 3.12 16.18
C PRO A 28 2.03 1.61 15.88
N TRP A 29 2.70 1.14 14.83
CA TRP A 29 2.89 -0.20 14.28
C TRP A 29 3.17 -1.37 15.25
N THR A 30 3.46 -1.12 16.52
CA THR A 30 3.70 -2.18 17.53
C THR A 30 2.43 -2.68 18.20
N LYS A 31 1.27 -2.05 17.96
CA LYS A 31 -0.03 -2.54 18.46
C LYS A 31 -0.58 -3.65 17.54
N PRO A 32 -1.55 -4.48 17.99
CA PRO A 32 -2.23 -5.41 17.09
C PRO A 32 -2.98 -4.70 15.96
N HIS A 33 -2.84 -5.21 14.74
CA HIS A 33 -3.44 -4.63 13.54
C HIS A 33 -3.59 -5.66 12.42
N TYR A 34 -4.36 -5.30 11.40
CA TYR A 34 -4.48 -6.08 10.16
C TYR A 34 -3.75 -5.37 9.02
N ASP A 35 -2.95 -6.12 8.28
CA ASP A 35 -2.21 -5.67 7.11
C ASP A 35 -2.96 -6.10 5.85
N ILE A 36 -3.41 -5.13 5.05
CA ILE A 36 -4.12 -5.41 3.79
C ILE A 36 -3.17 -5.22 2.62
N HIS A 37 -2.46 -6.27 2.26
CA HIS A 37 -1.51 -6.17 1.17
C HIS A 37 -2.21 -6.24 -0.19
N MET A 38 -2.12 -5.15 -0.94
CA MET A 38 -2.53 -5.06 -2.34
C MET A 38 -1.31 -5.15 -3.24
N TYR A 39 -1.18 -6.27 -3.94
CA TYR A 39 0.00 -6.52 -4.75
C TYR A 39 -0.19 -6.07 -6.20
N TYR A 40 0.82 -5.40 -6.71
CA TYR A 40 0.95 -5.03 -8.12
C TYR A 40 1.69 -6.07 -8.94
N VAL A 41 2.32 -7.04 -8.28
CA VAL A 41 3.01 -8.19 -8.88
C VAL A 41 2.19 -9.48 -8.71
N SER A 42 2.49 -10.52 -9.48
CA SER A 42 1.78 -11.80 -9.35
C SER A 42 2.23 -12.58 -8.10
N PRO A 43 1.42 -13.52 -7.61
CA PRO A 43 1.83 -14.43 -6.53
C PRO A 43 3.13 -15.18 -6.85
N GLU A 44 3.32 -15.63 -8.09
CA GLU A 44 4.54 -16.35 -8.50
C GLU A 44 5.77 -15.45 -8.40
N TYR A 45 5.66 -14.19 -8.85
CA TYR A 45 6.75 -13.23 -8.71
C TYR A 45 7.12 -12.99 -7.25
N ARG A 46 6.14 -12.96 -6.34
CA ARG A 46 6.39 -12.81 -4.90
C ARG A 46 7.26 -13.92 -4.35
N THR A 47 7.10 -15.16 -4.82
CA THR A 47 7.92 -16.29 -4.35
C THR A 47 9.41 -16.12 -4.64
N CYS A 48 9.77 -15.26 -5.61
CA CYS A 48 11.14 -14.90 -5.92
C CYS A 48 11.69 -13.76 -5.05
N MET A 49 10.85 -13.05 -4.29
CA MET A 49 11.26 -11.94 -3.43
C MET A 49 11.70 -12.48 -2.08
N SER A 50 12.95 -12.93 -2.01
CA SER A 50 13.54 -13.50 -0.80
C SER A 50 14.94 -12.97 -0.56
N LEU A 51 15.25 -12.72 0.71
CA LEU A 51 16.60 -12.48 1.17
C LEU A 51 17.37 -13.81 1.14
N ASP A 52 18.62 -13.78 0.71
CA ASP A 52 19.49 -14.97 0.73
C ASP A 52 20.31 -15.08 2.03
N SER A 53 20.27 -14.05 2.87
CA SER A 53 20.75 -14.03 4.24
C SER A 53 19.62 -13.63 5.20
N PRO A 54 19.57 -14.19 6.42
CA PRO A 54 18.63 -13.73 7.45
C PRO A 54 18.93 -12.32 7.94
N VAL A 55 20.13 -11.79 7.66
CA VAL A 55 20.50 -10.42 8.00
C VAL A 55 19.91 -9.48 6.95
N ASN A 56 19.11 -8.51 7.39
CA ASN A 56 18.50 -7.50 6.53
C ASN A 56 19.48 -6.37 6.18
N ASP A 57 20.60 -6.73 5.57
CA ASP A 57 21.68 -5.82 5.16
C ASP A 57 22.10 -6.13 3.72
N GLU A 58 22.31 -5.10 2.90
CA GLU A 58 22.75 -5.22 1.50
C GLU A 58 24.08 -5.97 1.39
N ALA A 59 25.05 -5.66 2.25
CA ALA A 59 26.37 -6.28 2.25
C ALA A 59 26.31 -7.77 2.64
N ALA A 60 25.22 -8.20 3.27
CA ALA A 60 24.97 -9.59 3.60
C ALA A 60 24.26 -10.37 2.48
N GLN A 61 23.74 -9.70 1.44
CA GLN A 61 23.10 -10.37 0.30
C GLN A 61 24.10 -10.66 -0.81
N THR A 62 24.02 -11.85 -1.40
CA THR A 62 24.91 -12.29 -2.47
C THR A 62 24.17 -12.66 -3.75
N LYS A 63 22.87 -12.95 -3.66
CA LYS A 63 22.07 -13.36 -4.80
C LYS A 63 21.26 -12.19 -5.37
N PRO A 64 20.92 -12.22 -6.67
CA PRO A 64 20.17 -11.15 -7.31
C PRO A 64 18.84 -10.81 -6.63
N ASN A 65 18.13 -11.80 -6.10
CA ASN A 65 16.86 -11.63 -5.39
C ASN A 65 17.03 -10.92 -4.03
N GLY A 66 18.08 -11.24 -3.26
CA GLY A 66 18.37 -10.55 -2.01
C GLY A 66 18.79 -9.11 -2.27
N LEU A 67 19.71 -8.89 -3.22
CA LEU A 67 20.17 -7.56 -3.63
C LEU A 67 19.05 -6.68 -4.18
N ALA A 68 18.01 -7.26 -4.79
CA ALA A 68 16.86 -6.54 -5.31
C ALA A 68 16.06 -5.75 -4.25
N PHE A 69 16.09 -6.18 -2.99
CA PHE A 69 15.48 -5.42 -1.88
C PHE A 69 16.21 -4.11 -1.60
N PHE A 70 17.54 -4.11 -1.76
CA PHE A 70 18.43 -2.96 -1.57
C PHE A 70 18.69 -2.20 -2.86
N ASN A 71 18.05 -2.63 -3.94
CA ASN A 71 17.91 -1.90 -5.17
C ASN A 71 16.52 -1.22 -5.24
N PRO A 72 16.06 -0.38 -4.29
CA PRO A 72 14.89 0.46 -4.54
C PRO A 72 15.34 1.62 -5.46
N ALA A 73 15.88 1.26 -6.63
CA ALA A 73 16.47 2.06 -7.69
C ALA A 73 17.10 3.37 -7.19
N ARG A 74 18.42 3.34 -6.96
CA ARG A 74 19.35 4.48 -6.72
C ARG A 74 18.72 5.72 -6.10
N MET A 75 18.84 5.81 -4.77
CA MET A 75 18.71 7.06 -3.99
C MET A 75 19.35 8.23 -4.77
N THR A 76 18.55 9.00 -5.49
CA THR A 76 19.06 10.11 -6.30
C THR A 76 18.78 11.36 -5.48
N GLY A 77 19.83 11.93 -4.87
CA GLY A 77 19.67 13.08 -3.98
C GLY A 77 18.92 12.80 -2.67
N GLY A 78 18.92 11.55 -2.18
CA GLY A 78 18.30 11.20 -0.89
C GLY A 78 16.84 10.71 -0.95
N SER A 79 16.28 10.56 -2.15
CA SER A 79 14.90 10.08 -2.38
C SER A 79 14.88 8.74 -3.13
N LEU A 80 13.93 7.87 -2.80
CA LEU A 80 13.72 6.58 -3.46
C LEU A 80 13.17 6.82 -4.87
N SER A 81 13.86 6.37 -5.93
CA SER A 81 13.62 6.89 -7.29
C SER A 81 12.26 6.54 -7.92
N ASN A 82 11.45 5.71 -7.25
CA ASN A 82 10.14 5.29 -7.72
C ASN A 82 9.07 5.35 -6.63
N MET A 83 9.36 6.01 -5.51
CA MET A 83 8.38 6.26 -4.47
C MET A 83 7.81 7.67 -4.62
N PRO A 84 6.62 7.93 -4.07
CA PRO A 84 6.17 9.31 -3.89
C PRO A 84 7.23 10.11 -3.12
N ALA A 85 7.21 11.44 -3.31
CA ALA A 85 8.07 12.34 -2.55
C ALA A 85 7.91 12.08 -1.04
N ASP A 86 8.97 12.35 -0.29
CA ASP A 86 9.03 12.27 1.17
C ASP A 86 8.95 10.87 1.80
N TYR A 87 8.58 9.84 1.04
CA TYR A 87 8.62 8.45 1.51
C TYR A 87 10.03 8.05 1.94
N LYS A 88 10.12 7.38 3.09
CA LYS A 88 11.35 6.83 3.69
C LYS A 88 11.29 5.32 3.67
N LEU A 89 12.41 4.68 3.34
CA LEU A 89 12.56 3.24 3.49
C LEU A 89 12.95 2.94 4.93
N ALA A 90 12.32 1.95 5.53
CA ALA A 90 12.75 1.47 6.82
C ALA A 90 13.96 0.56 6.63
N ARG A 91 15.08 0.96 7.21
CA ARG A 91 16.39 0.35 6.95
C ARG A 91 16.51 -1.13 7.28
N ASN A 92 15.55 -1.73 7.98
CA ASN A 92 15.57 -3.15 8.36
C ASN A 92 14.26 -3.88 8.01
N LEU A 93 13.48 -3.35 7.05
CA LEU A 93 12.11 -3.79 6.81
C LEU A 93 11.84 -4.34 5.42
N ASN A 94 12.84 -4.98 4.85
CA ASN A 94 12.61 -5.91 3.75
C ASN A 94 11.88 -7.14 4.26
N SER A 95 10.64 -7.30 3.80
CA SER A 95 9.81 -8.46 4.06
C SER A 95 9.80 -9.36 2.83
N PRO A 96 10.27 -10.62 2.96
CA PRO A 96 10.07 -11.63 1.94
C PRO A 96 8.62 -11.66 1.49
N TYR A 97 8.39 -11.86 0.20
CA TYR A 97 7.06 -11.86 -0.43
C TYR A 97 6.30 -10.52 -0.45
N SER A 98 6.77 -9.48 0.24
CA SER A 98 6.07 -8.17 0.31
C SER A 98 6.91 -6.96 -0.12
N GLY A 99 8.24 -7.05 -0.15
CA GLY A 99 9.13 -5.95 -0.51
C GLY A 99 9.69 -5.21 0.72
N GLY A 100 10.47 -4.16 0.50
CA GLY A 100 10.90 -3.25 1.56
C GLY A 100 9.76 -2.34 2.00
N HIS A 101 9.57 -2.09 3.29
CA HIS A 101 8.51 -1.18 3.75
C HIS A 101 8.96 0.28 3.67
N ALA A 102 8.15 1.11 3.03
CA ALA A 102 8.35 2.55 2.99
C ALA A 102 7.06 3.32 3.26
N TRP A 103 7.20 4.45 3.94
CA TRP A 103 6.09 5.27 4.44
C TRP A 103 6.42 6.75 4.32
N ASP A 104 5.40 7.61 4.34
CA ASP A 104 5.54 9.05 4.53
C ASP A 104 5.50 9.37 6.05
N PRO A 105 6.59 9.86 6.67
CA PRO A 105 6.58 10.24 8.07
C PRO A 105 5.56 11.35 8.41
N ALA A 106 5.16 12.17 7.44
CA ALA A 106 4.11 13.17 7.66
C ALA A 106 2.71 12.54 7.79
N ASP A 107 2.50 11.34 7.23
CA ASP A 107 1.26 10.58 7.45
C ASP A 107 1.22 9.98 8.86
N GLU A 108 2.36 9.70 9.48
CA GLU A 108 2.43 9.28 10.90
C GLU A 108 1.99 10.39 11.86
N LEU A 109 2.16 11.66 11.48
CA LEU A 109 1.76 12.82 12.30
C LEU A 109 0.25 13.09 12.26
N LYS A 110 -0.53 12.32 11.50
CA LYS A 110 -2.01 12.33 11.59
C LYS A 110 -2.52 11.50 12.78
N VAL A 111 -1.61 10.86 13.51
CA VAL A 111 -1.83 10.34 14.86
C VAL A 111 -1.99 11.56 15.79
N ASP A 112 -3.23 11.88 16.14
CA ASP A 112 -3.51 12.92 17.12
C ASP A 112 -3.13 12.45 18.54
N ALA A 113 -3.29 13.33 19.52
CA ALA A 113 -2.83 13.15 20.90
C ALA A 113 -3.51 11.98 21.66
N GLN A 114 -4.34 11.18 20.98
CA GLN A 114 -5.14 10.07 21.51
C GLN A 114 -4.58 8.68 21.19
N GLY A 115 -3.61 8.55 20.29
CA GLY A 115 -3.00 7.26 19.94
C GLY A 115 -3.27 6.85 18.49
N TRP A 116 -2.76 5.67 18.11
CA TRP A 116 -2.84 5.14 16.74
C TRP A 116 -4.28 4.85 16.30
N ASP A 117 -5.00 5.88 15.88
CA ASP A 117 -6.40 5.78 15.46
C ASP A 117 -6.54 5.73 13.92
N PHE A 118 -5.41 5.70 13.20
CA PHE A 118 -5.37 5.90 11.75
C PHE A 118 -4.56 4.83 11.02
N PRO A 119 -5.06 4.25 9.91
CA PRO A 119 -4.29 3.29 9.15
C PRO A 119 -3.00 3.88 8.61
N ALA A 120 -1.85 3.33 9.01
CA ALA A 120 -0.57 3.71 8.41
C ALA A 120 -0.50 3.10 7.00
N ILE A 121 -0.09 3.90 6.03
CA ILE A 121 -0.08 3.49 4.62
C ILE A 121 1.34 3.27 4.16
N LEU A 122 1.63 2.01 3.86
CA LEU A 122 2.88 1.58 3.30
C LEU A 122 2.78 1.39 1.81
N MET A 123 3.92 1.62 1.20
CA MET A 123 4.19 1.22 -0.16
C MET A 123 5.51 0.48 -0.17
N SER A 124 5.54 -0.69 -0.79
CA SER A 124 6.69 -1.56 -0.68
C SER A 124 7.50 -1.58 -1.97
N PRO A 125 8.74 -1.04 -2.01
CA PRO A 125 9.63 -1.22 -3.15
C PRO A 125 10.30 -2.60 -3.20
N TYR A 126 10.55 -3.09 -4.41
CA TYR A 126 11.43 -4.23 -4.72
C TYR A 126 11.94 -4.10 -6.16
N ASP A 127 13.24 -4.27 -6.36
CA ASP A 127 13.92 -4.16 -7.67
C ASP A 127 13.51 -2.91 -8.47
N GLY A 128 13.50 -1.77 -7.78
CA GLY A 128 13.17 -0.48 -8.38
C GLY A 128 11.69 -0.29 -8.73
N LYS A 129 10.77 -1.12 -8.23
CA LYS A 129 9.33 -0.97 -8.47
C LYS A 129 8.56 -1.02 -7.17
N ILE A 130 7.40 -0.37 -7.13
CA ILE A 130 6.42 -0.60 -6.07
C ILE A 130 5.71 -1.93 -6.35
N VAL A 131 5.80 -2.85 -5.40
CA VAL A 131 5.21 -4.19 -5.52
C VAL A 131 3.96 -4.36 -4.66
N THR A 132 3.82 -3.57 -3.60
CA THR A 132 2.69 -3.66 -2.66
C THR A 132 2.24 -2.27 -2.20
N PHE A 133 0.94 -2.10 -1.98
CA PHE A 133 0.33 -1.02 -1.21
C PHE A 133 -0.38 -1.66 0.00
N GLU A 134 -0.21 -1.11 1.18
CA GLU A 134 -0.57 -1.78 2.43
C GLU A 134 -1.04 -0.76 3.46
N PRO A 135 -2.35 -0.62 3.69
CA PRO A 135 -2.88 0.02 4.87
C PRO A 135 -2.83 -0.98 6.02
N MET A 136 -2.16 -0.60 7.10
CA MET A 136 -2.17 -1.30 8.38
C MET A 136 -3.27 -0.73 9.25
N ILE A 137 -4.22 -1.55 9.69
CA ILE A 137 -5.43 -1.08 10.37
C ILE A 137 -5.43 -1.55 11.83
N PRO A 138 -5.38 -0.63 12.81
CA PRO A 138 -5.48 -1.00 14.23
C PRO A 138 -6.71 -1.86 14.51
N ILE A 139 -6.58 -2.87 15.37
CA ILE A 139 -7.69 -3.78 15.68
C ILE A 139 -8.87 -3.05 16.33
N GLU A 140 -8.60 -1.99 17.10
CA GLU A 140 -9.61 -1.11 17.69
C GLU A 140 -10.52 -0.43 16.64
N ASN A 141 -10.08 -0.28 15.38
CA ASN A 141 -10.89 0.29 14.31
C ASN A 141 -11.78 -0.73 13.60
N LEU A 142 -11.59 -2.02 13.91
CA LEU A 142 -12.26 -3.17 13.27
C LEU A 142 -13.15 -3.95 14.26
N THR A 143 -13.17 -3.52 15.52
CA THR A 143 -13.85 -4.20 16.61
C THR A 143 -14.49 -3.19 17.55
N GLY A 144 -15.55 -3.59 18.26
CA GLY A 144 -16.16 -2.77 19.30
C GLY A 144 -17.69 -2.72 19.20
N ASN A 145 -18.29 -1.82 19.97
CA ASN A 145 -19.75 -1.69 20.09
C ASN A 145 -20.32 -0.47 19.34
N THR A 146 -19.49 0.23 18.56
CA THR A 146 -19.85 1.44 17.84
C THR A 146 -19.39 1.35 16.41
N ASP A 147 -20.23 1.81 15.49
CA ASP A 147 -19.85 1.94 14.08
C ASP A 147 -18.65 2.88 13.94
N GLN A 148 -17.73 2.55 13.04
CA GLN A 148 -16.57 3.38 12.74
C GLN A 148 -16.52 3.67 11.25
N LYS A 149 -16.05 4.86 10.88
CA LYS A 149 -15.82 5.22 9.48
C LYS A 149 -14.62 6.15 9.32
N PHE A 150 -13.67 5.71 8.49
CA PHE A 150 -12.50 6.48 8.12
C PHE A 150 -12.50 6.69 6.62
N THR A 151 -12.21 7.91 6.17
CA THR A 151 -12.08 8.24 4.75
C THR A 151 -10.81 9.03 4.54
N VAL A 152 -9.96 8.51 3.67
CA VAL A 152 -8.61 9.00 3.46
C VAL A 152 -8.41 9.33 1.99
N PRO A 153 -8.24 10.61 1.62
CA PRO A 153 -7.71 10.95 0.31
C PRO A 153 -6.22 10.60 0.26
N LEU A 154 -5.79 9.99 -0.84
CA LEU A 154 -4.40 9.58 -1.05
C LEU A 154 -3.80 10.37 -2.19
N THR A 155 -2.66 11.00 -1.93
CA THR A 155 -1.94 11.83 -2.92
C THR A 155 -0.48 11.42 -2.95
N TYR A 156 0.05 11.17 -4.14
CA TYR A 156 1.42 10.71 -4.33
C TYR A 156 2.20 11.74 -5.14
N VAL A 157 2.83 12.68 -4.45
CA VAL A 157 3.63 13.73 -5.10
C VAL A 157 4.80 13.10 -5.83
N GLY A 158 5.09 13.56 -7.06
CA GLY A 158 6.24 13.06 -7.85
C GLY A 158 6.08 11.65 -8.44
N GLN A 159 4.92 11.01 -8.27
CA GLN A 159 4.65 9.67 -8.78
C GLN A 159 3.94 9.70 -10.14
N THR A 160 4.32 8.78 -11.04
CA THR A 160 3.74 8.66 -12.39
C THR A 160 2.81 7.46 -12.57
N MET A 161 2.83 6.51 -11.62
CA MET A 161 1.89 5.40 -11.60
C MET A 161 0.47 5.89 -11.33
N LYS A 162 -0.40 5.82 -12.34
CA LYS A 162 -1.78 6.30 -12.26
C LYS A 162 -2.72 5.32 -11.56
N GLU A 163 -2.30 4.06 -11.43
CA GLU A 163 -3.13 2.98 -10.91
C GLU A 163 -3.04 2.80 -9.40
N LEU A 164 -2.35 3.72 -8.71
CA LEU A 164 -2.34 3.76 -7.26
C LEU A 164 -3.73 4.20 -6.74
N PRO A 165 -4.20 3.64 -5.62
CA PRO A 165 -5.41 4.08 -4.97
C PRO A 165 -5.31 5.57 -4.62
N ASN A 166 -6.28 6.38 -5.03
CA ASN A 166 -6.38 7.79 -4.66
C ASN A 166 -7.33 8.05 -3.48
N LYS A 167 -7.99 7.00 -2.98
CA LYS A 167 -8.84 7.06 -1.79
C LYS A 167 -8.93 5.70 -1.11
N PHE A 168 -8.85 5.71 0.22
CA PHE A 168 -9.12 4.58 1.08
C PHE A 168 -10.30 4.90 2.00
N VAL A 169 -11.19 3.94 2.21
CA VAL A 169 -12.30 4.04 3.15
C VAL A 169 -12.34 2.75 3.97
N LEU A 170 -12.44 2.88 5.28
CA LEU A 170 -12.73 1.79 6.21
C LEU A 170 -14.06 2.09 6.89
N GLU A 171 -14.96 1.11 6.89
CA GLU A 171 -16.24 1.16 7.58
C GLU A 171 -16.39 -0.08 8.44
N TYR A 172 -16.65 0.08 9.74
CA TYR A 172 -17.02 -1.00 10.65
C TYR A 172 -18.47 -0.84 11.07
N SER A 173 -19.27 -1.90 10.91
CA SER A 173 -20.62 -2.01 11.45
C SER A 173 -20.57 -2.82 12.74
N ALA A 174 -20.86 -2.19 13.87
CA ALA A 174 -20.94 -2.88 15.16
C ALA A 174 -22.16 -3.80 15.24
N ALA A 175 -23.24 -3.45 14.53
CA ALA A 175 -24.45 -4.27 14.46
C ALA A 175 -24.20 -5.62 13.78
N ASP A 176 -23.40 -5.61 12.71
CA ASP A 176 -23.14 -6.82 11.91
C ASP A 176 -21.79 -7.48 12.22
N GLY A 177 -20.90 -6.77 12.93
CA GLY A 177 -19.54 -7.20 13.20
C GLY A 177 -18.64 -7.25 11.95
N TYR A 178 -19.02 -6.59 10.85
CA TYR A 178 -18.27 -6.59 9.60
C TYR A 178 -17.53 -5.28 9.38
N SER A 179 -16.31 -5.42 8.84
CA SER A 179 -15.54 -4.31 8.30
C SER A 179 -15.53 -4.35 6.77
N THR A 180 -15.78 -3.21 6.15
CA THR A 180 -15.70 -3.00 4.70
C THR A 180 -14.54 -2.06 4.41
N ILE A 181 -13.58 -2.54 3.61
CA ILE A 181 -12.52 -1.71 3.05
C ILE A 181 -12.85 -1.39 1.60
N THR A 182 -12.88 -0.11 1.26
CA THR A 182 -13.05 0.38 -0.12
C THR A 182 -11.83 1.16 -0.55
N LEU A 183 -11.20 0.72 -1.64
CA LEU A 183 -10.13 1.44 -2.31
C LEU A 183 -10.60 1.93 -3.67
N THR A 184 -10.38 3.22 -3.92
CA THR A 184 -10.68 3.86 -5.20
C THR A 184 -9.38 4.25 -5.88
N GLY A 185 -9.29 4.07 -7.19
CA GLY A 185 -8.14 4.48 -8.00
C GLY A 185 -8.46 4.33 -9.49
N ASP A 186 -7.55 4.80 -10.34
CA ASP A 186 -7.73 4.68 -11.78
C ASP A 186 -7.31 3.30 -12.29
N SER A 187 -8.01 2.80 -13.31
CA SER A 187 -7.70 1.52 -13.95
C SER A 187 -7.28 1.71 -15.41
N LYS A 188 -6.13 1.13 -15.79
CA LYS A 188 -5.71 1.04 -17.20
C LYS A 188 -6.76 0.38 -18.10
N ARG A 189 -7.61 -0.50 -17.54
CA ARG A 189 -8.63 -1.24 -18.30
C ARG A 189 -9.85 -0.37 -18.62
N CYS A 190 -10.21 0.57 -17.74
CA CYS A 190 -11.38 1.42 -17.92
C CYS A 190 -11.15 2.57 -18.93
N MET A 191 -9.90 2.87 -19.30
CA MET A 191 -9.60 3.93 -20.28
C MET A 191 -9.76 3.49 -21.76
N LYS A 192 -10.00 2.20 -22.05
CA LYS A 192 -10.07 1.69 -23.44
C LYS A 192 -11.45 1.73 -24.11
N SER A 193 -12.50 2.26 -23.45
CA SER A 193 -13.86 2.34 -24.04
C SER A 193 -14.19 3.70 -24.69
N GLY A 194 -13.18 4.53 -25.01
CA GLY A 194 -13.35 5.86 -25.59
C GLY A 194 -13.37 5.94 -27.12
N LYS A 195 -13.63 4.84 -27.86
CA LYS A 195 -14.03 4.91 -29.28
C LYS A 195 -15.40 4.27 -29.46
N GLY A 196 -16.40 4.87 -28.82
CA GLY A 196 -17.78 4.71 -29.25
C GLY A 196 -17.85 5.07 -30.74
N LYS A 197 -18.07 4.05 -31.59
CA LYS A 197 -18.48 4.25 -32.97
C LYS A 197 -19.65 5.24 -32.92
N LYS A 198 -19.46 6.46 -33.43
CA LYS A 198 -20.58 7.36 -33.73
C LYS A 198 -21.50 6.58 -34.67
N GLY A 199 -22.58 6.03 -34.13
CA GLY A 199 -23.67 5.50 -34.91
C GLY A 199 -24.13 6.63 -35.82
N LYS A 200 -23.99 6.45 -37.14
CA LYS A 200 -24.59 7.32 -38.13
C LYS A 200 -26.11 7.20 -37.95
N THR A 201 -26.71 8.10 -37.19
CA THR A 201 -28.15 8.37 -37.29
C THR A 201 -28.39 9.15 -38.58
N GLY A 202 -28.49 8.40 -39.68
CA GLY A 202 -28.80 8.91 -41.00
C GLY A 202 -30.30 8.82 -41.30
N LYS A 203 -30.98 9.96 -41.13
CA LYS A 203 -32.17 10.47 -41.86
C LYS A 203 -33.50 9.68 -41.85
N LYS A 204 -34.52 10.40 -41.34
CA LYS A 204 -35.96 10.24 -41.57
C LYS A 204 -36.34 10.29 -43.07
N ALA A 205 -37.37 9.53 -43.43
CA ALA A 205 -38.50 9.90 -44.32
C ALA A 205 -39.49 8.71 -44.30
N ALA A 206 -40.80 8.80 -44.49
CA ALA A 206 -41.84 9.81 -44.37
C ALA A 206 -43.17 9.00 -44.44
N LYS A 207 -44.26 9.62 -43.98
CA LYS A 207 -45.64 9.12 -43.86
C LYS A 207 -46.28 8.68 -45.20
N LEU A 208 -47.44 8.01 -45.10
CA LEU A 208 -48.55 7.76 -46.08
C LEU A 208 -48.67 6.28 -46.49
N ARG A 209 -49.80 5.58 -46.42
CA ARG A 209 -51.20 5.84 -46.06
C ARG A 209 -51.76 4.60 -45.37
#